data_AF-A0A732FWA7-F1
#
_entry.id   AF-A0A732FWA7-F1
#
_cell.length_a   1.000
_cell.length_b   1.000
_cell.length_c   1.000
_cell.angle_alpha   90.00
_cell.angle_beta   90.00
_cell.angle_gamma   90.00
#
_symmetry.space_group_name_H-M   'P 1'
#
loop_
_entity.id
_entity.type
_entity.pdbx_description
1 polymer ?
#
loop_
_entity_poly.entity_id
_entity_poly.type
_entity_poly.pdbx_seq_one_letter_code
_entity_poly.pdbx_strand_id
1 'polypeptide(L)'
;MYILNKFIRRTVIFFFFCYLPIASSESKKIEQPLLTQKYYGLRLGTTRVIYKEDAPSTSFWIMNEKEYPILVQTQVYNDDKSSKAPFIVTPPILKVESNARTRLKVIPTSNLFNKNEESLYWLCVKGVPPLNDNESNNKNNITTNLNVNVVTNSCIKLIYRPKTIDLTTMEIADKLKLERKGNSIVIKNPTSSYVNIANIKSGNLSFNIPNGYIEPFGYAQLPGGVHSKITLTILDD
;
A
#
# COMPACT_ATOMS: atom_id res chain seq x y z
N MET A 1 24.38 84.08 44.28
CA MET A 1 23.60 84.69 43.17
C MET A 1 24.56 84.97 42.02
N TYR A 2 24.11 84.78 40.77
CA TYR A 2 24.78 84.98 39.47
C TYR A 2 25.28 83.74 38.70
N ILE A 3 24.36 83.29 37.84
CA ILE A 3 24.48 82.85 36.44
C ILE A 3 25.78 83.28 35.73
N LEU A 4 26.37 82.41 34.90
CA LEU A 4 26.75 82.76 33.52
C LEU A 4 27.11 81.55 32.63
N ASN A 5 26.55 81.58 31.41
CA ASN A 5 26.88 80.82 30.21
C ASN A 5 28.38 80.80 29.87
N LYS A 6 28.88 79.69 29.29
CA LYS A 6 29.78 79.77 28.12
C LYS A 6 29.92 78.47 27.31
N PHE A 7 29.51 78.60 26.04
CA PHE A 7 30.04 77.98 24.82
C PHE A 7 31.35 77.18 24.93
N ILE A 8 31.36 75.94 24.40
CA ILE A 8 32.58 75.26 23.95
C ILE A 8 32.40 74.64 22.55
N ARG A 9 33.46 74.88 21.78
CA ARG A 9 33.76 74.66 20.36
C ARG A 9 33.49 73.26 19.79
N ARG A 10 33.11 73.28 18.50
CA ARG A 10 33.16 72.21 17.50
C ARG A 10 34.56 71.58 17.39
N THR A 11 34.63 70.25 17.45
CA THR A 11 35.73 69.46 16.89
C THR A 11 35.15 68.50 15.86
N VAL A 12 35.63 68.63 14.62
CA VAL A 12 35.22 67.85 13.44
C VAL A 12 35.95 66.51 13.47
N ILE A 13 35.22 65.40 13.53
CA ILE A 13 35.75 64.05 13.36
C ILE A 13 35.30 63.55 11.99
N PHE A 14 36.26 63.41 11.07
CA PHE A 14 36.05 62.76 9.77
C PHE A 14 35.88 61.25 10.00
N PHE A 15 34.64 60.77 10.03
CA PHE A 15 34.35 59.34 9.94
C PHE A 15 34.43 58.92 8.47
N PHE A 16 35.48 58.18 8.13
CA PHE A 16 35.64 57.49 6.86
C PHE A 16 34.64 56.34 6.82
N PHE A 17 33.41 56.62 6.37
CA PHE A 17 32.38 55.60 6.15
C PHE A 17 32.78 54.77 4.94
N CYS A 18 33.40 53.62 5.21
CA CYS A 18 33.67 52.59 4.23
C CYS A 18 32.32 52.07 3.69
N TYR A 19 31.95 52.50 2.49
CA TYR A 19 30.79 51.96 1.77
C TYR A 19 31.12 50.51 1.35
N LEU A 20 30.69 49.54 2.16
CA LEU A 20 30.57 48.15 1.73
C LEU A 20 29.28 48.03 0.90
N PRO A 21 29.33 47.61 -0.37
CA PRO A 21 28.11 47.34 -1.12
C PRO A 21 27.34 46.21 -0.45
N ILE A 22 26.08 46.50 -0.09
CA ILE A 22 25.11 45.51 0.38
C ILE A 22 24.79 44.61 -0.81
N ALA A 23 25.37 43.42 -0.82
CA ALA A 23 25.03 42.39 -1.80
C ALA A 23 23.58 41.93 -1.54
N SER A 24 22.65 42.35 -2.40
CA SER A 24 21.28 41.84 -2.42
C SER A 24 21.29 40.40 -2.93
N SER A 25 21.09 39.42 -2.04
CA SER A 25 20.83 38.05 -2.51
C SER A 25 19.41 37.98 -3.05
N GLU A 26 19.25 37.84 -4.37
CA GLU A 26 18.00 37.39 -4.96
C GLU A 26 17.71 35.97 -4.45
N SER A 27 16.65 35.80 -3.66
CA SER A 27 16.17 34.49 -3.29
C SER A 27 15.61 33.80 -4.53
N LYS A 28 16.40 32.93 -5.15
CA LYS A 28 15.90 31.96 -6.14
C LYS A 28 14.78 31.17 -5.46
N LYS A 29 13.53 31.39 -5.89
CA LYS A 29 12.40 30.55 -5.49
C LYS A 29 12.78 29.11 -5.79
N ILE A 30 12.99 28.31 -4.76
CA ILE A 30 13.08 26.87 -4.89
C ILE A 30 11.65 26.42 -5.21
N GLU A 31 11.35 26.25 -6.48
CA GLU A 31 10.21 25.43 -6.88
C GLU A 31 10.48 24.03 -6.34
N GLN A 32 9.81 23.70 -5.24
CA GLN A 32 9.81 22.35 -4.71
C GLN A 32 9.22 21.44 -5.80
N PRO A 33 9.89 20.34 -6.17
CA PRO A 33 9.36 19.44 -7.17
C PRO A 33 7.98 18.97 -6.69
N LEU A 34 6.96 19.16 -7.52
CA LEU A 34 5.67 18.51 -7.34
C LEU A 34 5.94 17.00 -7.41
N LEU A 35 6.09 16.36 -6.26
CA LEU A 35 6.23 14.91 -6.18
C LEU A 35 4.87 14.28 -6.50
N THR A 36 4.53 14.19 -7.78
CA THR A 36 3.45 13.34 -8.26
C THR A 36 3.93 11.89 -8.24
N GLN A 37 4.11 11.34 -7.04
CA GLN A 37 4.53 9.96 -6.87
C GLN A 37 3.30 9.04 -6.79
N LYS A 38 2.76 8.68 -7.96
CA LYS A 38 1.99 7.44 -8.12
C LYS A 38 2.00 6.97 -9.58
N TYR A 39 3.12 6.43 -10.04
CA TYR A 39 3.17 5.76 -11.34
C TYR A 39 2.89 4.26 -11.18
N TYR A 40 1.66 3.93 -10.77
CA TYR A 40 1.16 2.56 -10.76
C TYR A 40 0.89 2.16 -12.22
N GLY A 41 1.64 1.22 -12.79
CA GLY A 41 1.51 0.83 -14.20
C GLY A 41 0.51 -0.30 -14.44
N LEU A 42 0.25 -1.10 -13.41
CA LEU A 42 -0.59 -2.29 -13.49
C LEU A 42 -1.61 -2.26 -12.35
N ARG A 43 -2.88 -2.03 -12.67
CA ARG A 43 -3.98 -2.01 -11.69
C ARG A 43 -4.70 -3.34 -11.66
N LEU A 44 -4.95 -3.86 -10.46
CA LEU A 44 -5.82 -5.01 -10.24
C LEU A 44 -7.25 -4.51 -9.98
N GLY A 45 -8.23 -5.26 -10.48
CA GLY A 45 -9.64 -4.91 -10.35
C GLY A 45 -10.25 -5.16 -8.99
N THR A 46 -9.50 -5.76 -8.08
CA THR A 46 -9.92 -6.10 -6.74
C THR A 46 -8.71 -6.07 -5.81
N THR A 47 -8.97 -5.96 -4.50
CA THR A 47 -7.98 -6.07 -3.44
C THR A 47 -7.90 -7.48 -2.85
N ARG A 48 -8.80 -8.37 -3.27
CA ARG A 48 -8.84 -9.80 -2.92
C ARG A 48 -9.67 -10.63 -3.89
N VAL A 49 -9.44 -11.93 -3.89
CA VAL A 49 -10.21 -12.90 -4.67
C VAL A 49 -10.73 -13.98 -3.73
N ILE A 50 -12.03 -14.22 -3.76
CA ILE A 50 -12.64 -15.37 -3.10
C ILE A 50 -12.79 -16.50 -4.12
N TYR A 51 -12.20 -17.65 -3.82
CA TYR A 51 -12.40 -18.90 -4.55
C TYR A 51 -13.39 -19.75 -3.79
N LYS A 52 -14.61 -19.93 -4.32
CA LYS A 52 -15.60 -20.84 -3.74
C LYS A 52 -15.33 -22.27 -4.19
N GLU A 53 -15.42 -23.23 -3.26
CA GLU A 53 -15.14 -24.66 -3.53
C GLU A 53 -15.94 -25.26 -4.68
N ASP A 54 -17.20 -24.86 -4.83
CA ASP A 54 -18.14 -25.35 -5.85
C ASP A 54 -17.91 -24.72 -7.24
N ALA A 55 -17.10 -23.66 -7.32
CA ALA A 55 -16.76 -23.02 -8.58
C ALA A 55 -15.60 -23.79 -9.26
N PRO A 56 -15.64 -23.97 -10.60
CA PRO A 56 -14.50 -24.54 -11.35
C PRO A 56 -13.33 -23.56 -11.50
N SER A 57 -13.61 -22.26 -11.42
CA SER A 57 -12.63 -21.19 -11.47
C SER A 57 -13.25 -19.90 -10.93
N THR A 58 -12.41 -18.96 -10.49
CA THR A 58 -12.80 -17.56 -10.23
C THR A 58 -11.98 -16.64 -11.11
N SER A 59 -12.41 -15.40 -11.31
CA SER A 59 -11.72 -14.48 -12.22
C SER A 59 -11.56 -13.10 -11.61
N PHE A 60 -10.47 -12.44 -11.97
CA PHE A 60 -10.21 -11.04 -11.67
C PHE A 60 -9.66 -10.38 -12.94
N TRP A 61 -9.72 -9.05 -13.00
CA TRP A 61 -9.16 -8.32 -14.13
C TRP A 61 -7.92 -7.53 -13.70
N ILE A 62 -7.04 -7.31 -14.66
CA ILE A 62 -5.89 -6.43 -14.58
C ILE A 62 -5.99 -5.37 -15.68
N MET A 63 -5.41 -4.19 -15.46
CA MET A 63 -5.37 -3.12 -16.44
C MET A 63 -3.97 -2.53 -16.49
N ASN A 64 -3.41 -2.48 -17.68
CA ASN A 64 -2.19 -1.72 -17.94
C ASN A 64 -2.59 -0.24 -18.06
N GLU A 65 -2.12 0.61 -17.16
CA GLU A 65 -2.38 2.05 -17.16
C GLU A 65 -1.26 2.83 -17.87
N LYS A 66 -0.38 2.13 -18.59
CA LYS A 66 0.71 2.72 -19.39
C LYS A 66 0.33 2.88 -20.86
N GLU A 67 1.01 3.84 -21.49
CA GLU A 67 0.94 4.12 -22.93
C GLU A 67 1.77 3.15 -23.79
N TYR A 68 2.37 2.14 -23.17
CA TYR A 68 3.17 1.09 -23.83
C TYR A 68 2.75 -0.30 -23.32
N PRO A 69 2.97 -1.38 -24.09
CA PRO A 69 2.67 -2.73 -23.63
C PRO A 69 3.59 -3.16 -22.48
N ILE A 70 3.08 -4.01 -21.59
CA ILE A 70 3.85 -4.62 -20.49
C ILE A 70 3.72 -6.14 -20.52
N LEU A 71 4.76 -6.83 -20.05
CA LEU A 71 4.69 -8.27 -19.79
C LEU A 71 4.18 -8.48 -18.37
N VAL A 72 3.13 -9.25 -18.20
CA VAL A 72 2.55 -9.58 -16.90
C VAL A 72 2.82 -11.04 -16.58
N GLN A 73 3.28 -11.31 -15.37
CA GLN A 73 3.46 -12.64 -14.81
C GLN A 73 2.64 -12.78 -13.54
N THR A 74 2.00 -13.92 -13.35
CA THR A 74 1.18 -14.21 -12.16
C THR A 74 1.70 -15.43 -11.42
N GLN A 75 1.67 -15.37 -10.09
CA GLN A 75 2.06 -16.47 -9.21
C GLN A 75 1.17 -16.50 -7.97
N VAL A 76 0.87 -17.70 -7.46
CA VAL A 76 0.16 -17.87 -6.19
C VAL A 76 1.08 -18.52 -5.16
N TYR A 77 1.09 -17.98 -3.95
CA TYR A 77 1.89 -18.42 -2.81
C TYR A 77 0.99 -18.83 -1.63
N ASN A 78 1.50 -19.70 -0.75
CA ASN A 78 0.87 -19.99 0.54
C ASN A 78 0.94 -18.78 1.49
N ASP A 79 0.35 -18.88 2.69
CA ASP A 79 0.35 -17.76 3.65
C ASP A 79 1.75 -17.39 4.18
N ASP A 80 2.75 -18.27 4.01
CA ASP A 80 4.17 -17.95 4.21
C ASP A 80 4.74 -16.99 3.15
N LYS A 81 3.93 -16.59 2.15
CA LYS A 81 4.25 -15.68 1.04
C LYS A 81 5.43 -16.13 0.18
N SER A 82 5.85 -17.39 0.25
CA SER A 82 7.06 -17.87 -0.42
C SER A 82 6.90 -19.24 -1.08
N SER A 83 6.23 -20.19 -0.43
CA SER A 83 6.00 -21.51 -1.02
C SER A 83 4.83 -21.48 -2.00
N LYS A 84 4.87 -22.34 -3.02
CA LYS A 84 3.83 -22.37 -4.06
C LYS A 84 2.51 -22.90 -3.50
N ALA A 85 1.42 -22.17 -3.76
CA ALA A 85 0.07 -22.62 -3.43
C ALA A 85 -0.47 -23.60 -4.48
N PRO A 86 -1.48 -24.43 -4.13
CA PRO A 86 -2.18 -25.33 -5.06
C PRO A 86 -3.18 -24.56 -5.97
N PHE A 87 -2.74 -23.45 -6.56
CA PHE A 87 -3.51 -22.65 -7.51
C PHE A 87 -2.62 -22.20 -8.67
N ILE A 88 -3.23 -22.07 -9.85
CA ILE A 88 -2.62 -21.46 -11.02
C ILE A 88 -3.51 -20.34 -11.54
N VAL A 89 -2.87 -19.28 -12.05
CA VAL A 89 -3.56 -18.21 -12.77
C VAL A 89 -3.31 -18.39 -14.26
N THR A 90 -4.37 -18.32 -15.06
CA THR A 90 -4.34 -18.54 -16.51
C THR A 90 -4.75 -17.27 -17.27
N PRO A 91 -3.96 -16.84 -18.26
CA PRO A 91 -2.60 -17.31 -18.58
C PRO A 91 -1.58 -16.91 -17.48
N PRO A 92 -0.53 -17.71 -17.23
CA PRO A 92 0.46 -17.43 -16.18
C PRO A 92 1.44 -16.31 -16.56
N ILE A 93 1.63 -16.09 -17.86
CA ILE A 93 2.39 -15.00 -18.43
C ILE A 93 1.69 -14.50 -19.68
N LEU A 94 1.59 -13.18 -19.84
CA LEU A 94 0.90 -12.56 -20.98
C LEU A 94 1.43 -11.16 -21.25
N LYS A 95 1.43 -10.77 -22.52
CA LYS A 95 1.60 -9.37 -22.92
C LYS A 95 0.26 -8.65 -22.78
N VAL A 96 0.25 -7.51 -22.10
CA VAL A 96 -0.92 -6.63 -21.96
C VAL A 96 -0.63 -5.33 -22.69
N GLU A 97 -1.42 -5.03 -23.71
CA GLU A 97 -1.26 -3.83 -24.52
C GLU A 97 -1.52 -2.54 -23.71
N SER A 98 -1.13 -1.40 -24.26
CA SER A 98 -1.38 -0.09 -23.65
C SER A 98 -2.86 0.09 -23.33
N ASN A 99 -3.16 0.61 -22.13
CA ASN A 99 -4.53 0.90 -21.66
C ASN A 99 -5.49 -0.30 -21.68
N ALA A 100 -4.98 -1.51 -21.93
CA ALA A 100 -5.80 -2.70 -22.10
C ALA A 100 -6.19 -3.28 -20.74
N ARG A 101 -7.44 -3.74 -20.66
CA ARG A 101 -7.96 -4.53 -19.54
C ARG A 101 -8.03 -6.00 -19.94
N THR A 102 -7.41 -6.87 -19.14
CA THR A 102 -7.41 -8.31 -19.38
C THR A 102 -8.01 -9.06 -18.19
N ARG A 103 -8.83 -10.07 -18.45
CA ARG A 103 -9.38 -10.96 -17.41
C ARG A 103 -8.48 -12.20 -17.27
N LEU A 104 -8.14 -12.54 -16.04
CA LEU A 104 -7.37 -13.71 -15.66
C LEU A 104 -8.27 -14.68 -14.88
N LYS A 105 -8.01 -15.99 -15.01
CA LYS A 105 -8.74 -17.04 -14.28
C LYS A 105 -7.83 -17.68 -13.24
N VAL A 106 -8.33 -17.87 -12.03
CA VAL A 106 -7.69 -18.63 -10.95
C VAL A 106 -8.33 -20.01 -10.89
N ILE A 107 -7.51 -21.04 -10.94
CA ILE A 107 -7.92 -22.45 -11.03
C ILE A 107 -7.11 -23.24 -9.99
N PRO A 108 -7.72 -24.14 -9.22
CA PRO A 108 -7.01 -24.98 -8.26
C PRO A 108 -6.22 -26.05 -9.01
N THR A 109 -5.06 -26.44 -8.48
CA THR A 109 -4.22 -27.51 -9.03
C THR A 109 -4.28 -28.79 -8.19
N SER A 110 -5.01 -28.78 -7.07
CA SER A 110 -5.30 -29.93 -6.24
C SER A 110 -6.74 -29.85 -5.71
N ASN A 111 -7.25 -30.94 -5.15
CA ASN A 111 -8.53 -30.96 -4.43
C ASN A 111 -8.36 -31.08 -2.91
N LEU A 112 -7.11 -31.00 -2.43
CA LEU A 112 -6.73 -31.18 -1.03
C LEU A 112 -6.74 -29.84 -0.31
N PHE A 113 -7.95 -29.32 -0.08
CA PHE A 113 -8.19 -28.12 0.71
C PHE A 113 -8.88 -28.47 2.03
N ASN A 114 -8.68 -27.63 3.05
CA ASN A 114 -9.45 -27.72 4.28
C ASN A 114 -10.94 -27.54 3.97
N LYS A 115 -11.81 -28.40 4.50
CA LYS A 115 -13.26 -28.37 4.23
C LYS A 115 -14.07 -27.68 5.34
N ASN A 116 -13.42 -27.30 6.43
CA ASN A 116 -14.07 -26.81 7.64
C ASN A 116 -13.79 -25.33 7.90
N GLU A 117 -12.71 -24.78 7.36
CA GLU A 117 -12.33 -23.38 7.50
C GLU A 117 -11.76 -22.80 6.21
N GLU A 118 -11.85 -21.48 6.07
CA GLU A 118 -11.22 -20.77 4.97
C GLU A 118 -9.69 -20.95 4.98
N SER A 119 -9.08 -21.00 3.81
CA SER A 119 -7.62 -21.06 3.67
C SER A 119 -7.11 -19.82 2.93
N LEU A 120 -6.06 -19.19 3.46
CA LEU A 120 -5.46 -17.98 2.88
C LEU A 120 -4.24 -18.29 2.01
N TYR A 121 -4.24 -17.66 0.85
CA TYR A 121 -3.15 -17.67 -0.13
C TYR A 121 -2.89 -16.24 -0.61
N TRP A 122 -1.77 -16.04 -1.30
CA TRP A 122 -1.38 -14.74 -1.86
C TRP A 122 -1.23 -14.83 -3.37
N LEU A 123 -2.08 -14.10 -4.09
CA LEU A 123 -2.02 -13.97 -5.54
C LEU A 123 -1.22 -12.73 -5.89
N CYS A 124 -0.04 -12.94 -6.47
CA CYS A 124 0.87 -11.88 -6.90
C CYS A 124 0.84 -11.72 -8.42
N VAL A 125 0.79 -10.46 -8.86
CA VAL A 125 0.84 -10.05 -10.26
C VAL A 125 2.02 -9.10 -10.43
N LYS A 126 2.96 -9.51 -11.29
CA LYS A 126 4.18 -8.77 -11.61
C LYS A 126 4.08 -8.16 -13.00
N GLY A 127 4.17 -6.83 -13.10
CA GLY A 127 4.25 -6.10 -14.36
C GLY A 127 5.69 -5.72 -14.69
N VAL A 128 6.17 -6.16 -15.85
CA VAL A 128 7.52 -5.93 -16.36
C VAL A 128 7.44 -5.03 -17.60
N PRO A 129 8.01 -3.80 -17.55
CA PRO A 129 8.04 -2.91 -18.71
C PRO A 129 9.02 -3.42 -19.79
N PRO A 130 8.88 -2.96 -21.05
CA PRO A 130 9.86 -3.22 -22.09
C PRO A 130 11.20 -2.55 -21.75
N LEU A 131 12.28 -3.05 -22.34
CA LEU A 131 13.57 -2.37 -22.28
C LEU A 131 13.52 -1.13 -23.18
N ASN A 132 14.21 -0.05 -22.80
CA ASN A 132 14.30 1.15 -23.63
C ASN A 132 15.27 0.88 -24.80
N ASP A 133 14.80 0.96 -26.05
CA ASP A 133 15.62 0.70 -27.26
C ASP A 133 16.72 1.74 -27.53
N ASN A 134 16.82 2.79 -26.71
CA ASN A 134 17.74 3.91 -26.93
C ASN A 134 19.23 3.58 -26.72
N GLU A 135 19.58 2.37 -26.28
CA GLU A 135 20.98 1.99 -26.00
C GLU A 135 21.69 1.25 -27.15
N SER A 136 20.97 0.74 -28.17
CA SER A 136 21.64 -0.05 -29.22
C SER A 136 22.35 0.78 -30.31
N ASN A 137 22.07 2.09 -30.41
CA ASN A 137 22.50 2.90 -31.57
C ASN A 137 23.36 4.14 -31.26
N ASN A 138 23.73 4.44 -30.01
CA ASN A 138 24.56 5.61 -29.71
C ASN A 138 25.67 5.31 -28.68
N LYS A 139 26.76 4.70 -29.15
CA LYS A 139 27.99 4.46 -28.36
C LYS A 139 28.82 5.72 -28.04
N ASN A 140 28.37 6.93 -28.42
CA ASN A 140 29.25 8.11 -28.43
C ASN A 140 28.85 9.28 -27.52
N ASN A 141 27.80 9.16 -26.68
CA ASN A 141 27.51 10.21 -25.69
C ASN A 141 27.17 9.55 -24.35
N ILE A 142 28.16 9.50 -23.45
CA ILE A 142 27.96 9.16 -22.03
C ILE A 142 27.28 10.36 -21.38
N THR A 143 25.98 10.53 -21.66
CA THR A 143 25.07 11.15 -20.71
C THR A 143 24.57 10.01 -19.86
N THR A 144 24.91 10.02 -18.58
CA THR A 144 24.43 9.06 -17.58
C THR A 144 22.91 9.24 -17.40
N ASN A 145 22.14 8.73 -18.35
CA ASN A 145 20.69 8.61 -18.24
C ASN A 145 20.43 7.41 -17.34
N LEU A 146 20.08 7.67 -16.08
CA LEU A 146 19.65 6.62 -15.16
C LEU A 146 18.31 6.07 -15.64
N ASN A 147 18.36 4.98 -16.42
CA ASN A 147 17.19 4.26 -16.91
C ASN A 147 16.59 3.43 -15.76
N VAL A 148 15.66 4.01 -14.99
CA VAL A 148 14.95 3.29 -13.91
C VAL A 148 13.73 2.56 -14.49
N ASN A 149 13.85 1.26 -14.71
CA ASN A 149 12.71 0.41 -15.04
C ASN A 149 12.01 -0.04 -13.75
N VAL A 150 10.83 0.53 -13.47
CA VAL A 150 10.03 0.16 -12.28
C VAL A 150 9.23 -1.11 -12.58
N VAL A 151 9.61 -2.21 -11.95
CA VAL A 151 8.84 -3.45 -11.94
C VAL A 151 7.80 -3.36 -10.82
N THR A 152 6.53 -3.53 -11.17
CA THR A 152 5.44 -3.56 -10.17
C THR A 152 5.20 -5.00 -9.75
N ASN A 153 5.10 -5.26 -8.44
CA ASN A 153 4.70 -6.56 -7.90
C ASN A 153 3.58 -6.35 -6.88
N SER A 154 2.36 -6.70 -7.26
CA SER A 154 1.16 -6.47 -6.47
C SER A 154 0.59 -7.80 -6.01
N CYS A 155 0.54 -8.00 -4.70
CA CYS A 155 0.00 -9.21 -4.09
C CYS A 155 -1.32 -8.89 -3.38
N ILE A 156 -2.35 -9.65 -3.69
CA ILE A 156 -3.66 -9.59 -3.06
C ILE A 156 -4.00 -10.93 -2.41
N LYS A 157 -4.90 -10.92 -1.44
CA LYS A 157 -5.35 -12.14 -0.78
C LYS A 157 -6.17 -12.99 -1.76
N LEU A 158 -5.89 -14.29 -1.80
CA LEU A 158 -6.74 -15.31 -2.42
C LEU A 158 -7.26 -16.20 -1.30
N ILE A 159 -8.56 -16.16 -1.04
CA ILE A 159 -9.19 -16.89 0.06
C ILE A 159 -9.97 -18.05 -0.55
N TYR A 160 -9.62 -19.28 -0.21
CA TYR A 160 -10.43 -20.45 -0.50
C TYR A 160 -11.55 -20.55 0.53
N ARG A 161 -12.80 -20.61 0.06
CA ARG A 161 -13.99 -20.76 0.88
C ARG A 161 -14.65 -22.12 0.62
N PRO A 162 -14.60 -23.05 1.60
CA PRO A 162 -15.37 -24.29 1.56
C PRO A 162 -16.86 -24.05 1.38
N LYS A 163 -17.57 -24.97 0.74
CA LYS A 163 -19.04 -24.89 0.55
C LYS A 163 -19.84 -24.93 1.86
N THR A 164 -19.22 -25.43 2.92
CA THR A 164 -19.80 -25.52 4.27
C THR A 164 -19.88 -24.16 4.96
N ILE A 165 -19.19 -23.14 4.42
CA ILE A 165 -19.14 -21.78 4.97
C ILE A 165 -20.01 -20.88 4.09
N ASP A 166 -21.23 -20.65 4.56
CA ASP A 166 -22.20 -19.73 3.94
C ASP A 166 -22.57 -18.63 4.93
N LEU A 167 -21.57 -17.83 5.31
CA LEU A 167 -21.76 -16.66 6.16
C LEU A 167 -21.40 -15.40 5.38
N THR A 168 -22.24 -14.39 5.49
CA THR A 168 -21.95 -13.04 5.00
C THR A 168 -20.97 -12.32 5.91
N THR A 169 -20.29 -11.29 5.38
CA THR A 169 -19.39 -10.44 6.18
C THR A 169 -20.11 -9.83 7.41
N MET A 170 -21.41 -9.51 7.28
CA MET A 170 -22.21 -8.97 8.37
C MET A 170 -22.45 -10.02 9.47
N GLU A 171 -22.85 -11.24 9.10
CA GLU A 171 -23.03 -12.33 10.07
C GLU A 171 -21.72 -12.74 10.76
N ILE A 172 -20.59 -12.66 10.04
CA ILE A 172 -19.26 -12.87 10.63
C ILE A 172 -18.96 -11.76 11.65
N ALA A 173 -19.24 -10.50 11.31
CA ALA A 173 -19.03 -9.37 12.19
C ALA A 173 -19.84 -9.48 13.49
N ASP A 174 -21.11 -9.90 13.41
CA ASP A 174 -21.99 -10.08 14.56
C ASP A 174 -21.55 -11.20 15.51
N LYS A 175 -20.79 -12.17 14.99
CA LYS A 175 -20.25 -13.28 15.78
C LYS A 175 -18.95 -12.93 16.51
N LEU A 176 -18.29 -11.81 16.19
CA LEU A 176 -17.05 -11.41 16.85
C LEU A 176 -17.26 -11.19 18.36
N LYS A 177 -16.32 -11.67 19.16
CA LYS A 177 -16.37 -11.50 20.63
C LYS A 177 -15.27 -10.56 21.08
N LEU A 178 -15.64 -9.60 21.93
CA LEU A 178 -14.71 -8.67 22.55
C LEU A 178 -14.52 -9.06 24.02
N GLU A 179 -13.28 -9.32 24.42
CA GLU A 179 -12.94 -9.63 25.80
C GLU A 179 -11.91 -8.65 26.34
N ARG A 180 -12.21 -8.02 27.48
CA ARG A 180 -11.24 -7.17 28.17
C ARG A 180 -10.34 -8.02 29.06
N LYS A 181 -9.03 -7.92 28.85
CA LYS A 181 -7.99 -8.57 29.67
C LYS A 181 -7.07 -7.52 30.26
N GLY A 182 -7.33 -7.13 31.51
CA GLY A 182 -6.61 -6.05 32.18
C GLY A 182 -6.82 -4.72 31.45
N ASN A 183 -5.73 -4.14 30.93
CA ASN A 183 -5.80 -2.93 30.11
C ASN A 183 -5.98 -3.22 28.61
N SER A 184 -5.80 -4.46 28.16
CA SER A 184 -5.91 -4.84 26.75
C SER A 184 -7.31 -5.31 26.36
N ILE A 185 -7.62 -5.25 25.07
CA ILE A 185 -8.84 -5.84 24.51
C ILE A 185 -8.46 -6.90 23.49
N VAL A 186 -9.09 -8.07 23.61
CA VAL A 186 -8.93 -9.18 22.70
C VAL A 186 -10.19 -9.28 21.85
N ILE A 187 -10.01 -9.22 20.53
CA ILE A 187 -11.05 -9.49 19.54
C ILE A 187 -10.89 -10.96 19.14
N LYS A 188 -11.88 -11.80 19.45
CA LYS A 188 -11.91 -13.21 19.06
C LYS A 188 -12.81 -13.40 17.86
N ASN A 189 -12.32 -14.16 16.89
CA ASN A 189 -13.08 -14.65 15.76
C ASN A 189 -13.49 -16.10 16.02
N PRO A 190 -14.74 -16.39 16.43
CA PRO A 190 -15.18 -17.77 16.61
C PRO A 190 -15.64 -18.44 15.30
N THR A 191 -15.54 -17.76 14.16
CA THR A 191 -16.01 -18.27 12.87
C THR A 191 -14.90 -19.02 12.13
N SER A 192 -15.31 -19.81 11.15
CA SER A 192 -14.44 -20.52 10.21
C SER A 192 -13.94 -19.66 9.05
N SER A 193 -14.19 -18.33 9.07
CA SER A 193 -13.80 -17.38 8.03
C SER A 193 -12.74 -16.40 8.50
N TYR A 194 -11.92 -15.88 7.57
CA TYR A 194 -11.02 -14.76 7.81
C TYR A 194 -11.79 -13.46 7.98
N VAL A 195 -11.52 -12.73 9.06
CA VAL A 195 -12.10 -11.42 9.34
C VAL A 195 -11.12 -10.35 8.89
N ASN A 196 -11.37 -9.74 7.75
CA ASN A 196 -10.47 -8.78 7.16
C ASN A 196 -10.73 -7.38 7.71
N ILE A 197 -9.80 -6.85 8.51
CA ILE A 197 -10.00 -5.59 9.23
C ILE A 197 -9.17 -4.48 8.56
N ALA A 198 -9.85 -3.44 8.11
CA ALA A 198 -9.23 -2.24 7.54
C ALA A 198 -8.70 -1.30 8.63
N ASN A 199 -9.50 -1.09 9.69
CA ASN A 199 -9.15 -0.19 10.79
C ASN A 199 -9.97 -0.56 12.03
N ILE A 200 -9.40 -0.30 13.20
CA ILE A 200 -10.05 -0.38 14.50
C ILE A 200 -9.93 0.98 15.19
N LYS A 201 -11.07 1.57 15.55
CA LYS A 201 -11.11 2.85 16.27
C LYS A 201 -11.70 2.70 17.66
N SER A 202 -11.14 3.44 18.60
CA SER A 202 -11.68 3.60 19.95
C SER A 202 -11.42 5.02 20.42
N GLY A 203 -12.47 5.84 20.50
CA GLY A 203 -12.32 7.28 20.70
C GLY A 203 -11.46 7.89 19.59
N ASN A 204 -10.38 8.59 19.97
CA ASN A 204 -9.44 9.21 19.03
C ASN A 204 -8.26 8.30 18.64
N LEU A 205 -8.19 7.08 19.18
CA LEU A 205 -7.13 6.12 18.88
C LEU A 205 -7.52 5.24 17.69
N SER A 206 -6.56 5.01 16.80
CA SER A 206 -6.66 4.11 15.65
C SER A 206 -5.64 3.00 15.81
N PHE A 207 -6.07 1.76 15.62
CA PHE A 207 -5.23 0.57 15.71
C PHE A 207 -5.32 -0.23 14.41
N ASN A 208 -4.19 -0.85 14.05
CA ASN A 208 -4.09 -1.74 12.89
C ASN A 208 -3.65 -3.13 13.36
N ILE A 209 -4.10 -4.16 12.66
CA ILE A 209 -3.65 -5.53 12.88
C ILE A 209 -2.43 -5.79 11.97
N PRO A 210 -1.35 -6.43 12.46
CA PRO A 210 -0.10 -6.64 11.71
C PRO A 210 -0.23 -7.27 10.31
N ASN A 211 -1.34 -7.98 10.01
CA ASN A 211 -1.63 -8.52 8.67
C ASN A 211 -2.98 -8.02 8.09
N GLY A 212 -3.72 -7.19 8.81
CA GLY A 212 -5.05 -6.71 8.40
C GLY A 212 -6.12 -7.80 8.33
N TYR A 213 -5.97 -8.90 9.08
CA TYR A 213 -7.00 -9.91 9.26
C TYR A 213 -6.87 -10.64 10.60
N ILE A 214 -7.97 -11.24 11.05
CA ILE A 214 -8.02 -12.26 12.10
C ILE A 214 -8.34 -13.59 11.42
N GLU A 215 -7.52 -14.61 11.68
CA GLU A 215 -7.69 -15.97 11.14
C GLU A 215 -8.95 -16.67 11.69
N PRO A 216 -9.47 -17.72 10.99
CA PRO A 216 -10.49 -18.59 11.52
C PRO A 216 -10.16 -19.08 12.94
N PHE A 217 -11.12 -19.02 13.85
CA PHE A 217 -10.95 -19.41 15.27
C PHE A 217 -9.84 -18.65 16.05
N GLY A 218 -9.23 -17.63 15.45
CA GLY A 218 -8.12 -16.88 16.02
C GLY A 218 -8.54 -15.64 16.80
N TYR A 219 -7.56 -14.81 17.14
CA TYR A 219 -7.78 -13.57 17.86
C TYR A 219 -6.77 -12.48 17.50
N ALA A 220 -7.14 -11.23 17.73
CA ALA A 220 -6.24 -10.09 17.71
C ALA A 220 -6.28 -9.37 19.06
N GLN A 221 -5.11 -8.93 19.53
CA GLN A 221 -4.99 -8.20 20.78
C GLN A 221 -4.65 -6.73 20.51
N LEU A 222 -5.45 -5.84 21.10
CA LEU A 222 -5.24 -4.40 21.09
C LEU A 222 -4.55 -3.96 22.37
N PRO A 223 -3.58 -3.03 22.29
CA PRO A 223 -2.89 -2.50 23.46
C PRO A 223 -3.83 -1.65 24.32
N GLY A 224 -3.32 -1.16 25.46
CA GLY A 224 -4.10 -0.37 26.42
C GLY A 224 -4.64 0.96 25.90
N GLY A 225 -5.57 1.56 26.64
CA GLY A 225 -6.20 2.85 26.29
C GLY A 225 -7.47 2.72 25.44
N VAL A 226 -7.98 1.49 25.26
CA VAL A 226 -9.24 1.27 24.56
C VAL A 226 -10.41 1.65 25.46
N HIS A 227 -11.24 2.59 24.99
CA HIS A 227 -12.46 3.08 25.61
C HIS A 227 -13.59 2.04 25.53
N SER A 228 -14.74 2.36 26.14
CA SER A 228 -15.90 1.47 26.19
C SER A 228 -16.52 1.16 24.81
N LYS A 229 -16.30 2.01 23.80
CA LYS A 229 -16.83 1.83 22.44
C LYS A 229 -15.70 1.58 21.44
N ILE A 230 -15.79 0.46 20.72
CA ILE A 230 -14.90 0.09 19.64
C ILE A 230 -15.69 0.09 18.34
N THR A 231 -15.10 0.64 17.29
CA THR A 231 -15.65 0.60 15.93
C THR A 231 -14.68 -0.18 15.05
N LEU A 232 -15.16 -1.26 14.45
CA LEU A 232 -14.41 -2.08 13.50
C LEU A 232 -14.84 -1.71 12.08
N THR A 233 -13.88 -1.50 11.19
CA THR A 233 -14.14 -1.42 9.74
C THR A 233 -13.68 -2.73 9.12
N ILE A 234 -14.64 -3.56 8.73
CA ILE A 234 -14.40 -4.86 8.10
C ILE A 234 -14.53 -4.70 6.59
N LEU A 235 -13.61 -5.32 5.86
CA LEU A 235 -13.64 -5.39 4.40
C LEU A 235 -14.49 -6.59 3.98
N ASP A 236 -15.42 -6.35 3.08
CA ASP A 236 -16.21 -7.35 2.39
C ASP A 236 -15.37 -8.15 1.38
N ASP A 237 -16.05 -9.06 0.68
CA ASP A 237 -15.48 -9.95 -0.34
C ASP A 237 -15.14 -9.22 -1.65
#